data_AF-A0A7U9RZV8-F1
#
_entry.id   AF-A0A7U9RZV8-F1
#
_cell.length_a   1.000
_cell.length_b   1.000
_cell.length_c   1.000
_cell.angle_alpha   90.00
_cell.angle_beta   90.00
_cell.angle_gamma   90.00
#
_symmetry.space_group_name_H-M   'P 1'
#
loop_
_entity.id
_entity.type
_entity.pdbx_description
1 polymer ?
#
loop_
_entity_poly.entity_id
_entity_poly.type
_entity_poly.pdbx_seq_one_letter_code
_entity_poly.pdbx_strand_id
1 'polypeptide(L)' 'MALERFDPEVKHMIVFDVLSGKAPVGDKGDKMRLFLTDAGYQKFLDSQERGEVRLKNHAKVAPGGHLHYDRRDRAL' A
#
# COMPACT_ATOMS: atom_id res chain seq x y z
N MET A 1 -7.80 -2.47 15.66
CA MET A 1 -6.33 -2.56 15.52
C MET A 1 -6.04 -3.19 14.16
N ALA A 2 -5.12 -2.68 13.35
CA ALA A 2 -4.75 -3.33 12.08
C ALA A 2 -3.79 -4.49 12.40
N LEU A 3 -4.35 -5.67 12.69
CA LEU A 3 -3.61 -6.88 13.07
C LEU A 3 -2.63 -7.31 11.97
N GLU A 4 -2.97 -7.03 10.71
CA GLU A 4 -2.22 -7.38 9.51
C GLU A 4 -0.77 -6.86 9.51
N ARG A 5 -0.48 -5.73 10.17
CA ARG A 5 0.89 -5.16 10.21
C ARG A 5 1.86 -5.92 11.12
N PHE A 6 1.35 -6.81 11.96
CA PHE A 6 2.15 -7.62 12.87
C PHE A 6 2.47 -9.00 12.29
N ASP A 7 1.93 -9.30 11.11
CA ASP A 7 2.31 -10.48 10.37
C ASP A 7 3.79 -10.37 9.95
N PRO A 8 4.63 -11.38 10.25
CA PRO A 8 6.05 -11.35 9.92
C PRO A 8 6.33 -11.30 8.41
N GLU A 9 5.37 -11.71 7.57
CA GLU A 9 5.51 -11.67 6.11
C GLU A 9 5.21 -10.27 5.55
N VAL A 10 4.51 -9.42 6.30
CA VAL A 10 4.18 -8.05 5.89
C VAL A 10 5.39 -7.14 6.06
N LYS A 11 5.82 -6.54 4.95
CA LYS A 11 6.97 -5.63 4.89
C LYS A 11 6.65 -4.26 4.34
N HIS A 12 5.45 -4.10 3.77
CA HIS A 12 5.03 -2.86 3.13
C HIS A 12 3.69 -2.40 3.67
N MET A 13 3.60 -1.10 3.93
CA MET A 13 2.35 -0.41 4.10
C MET A 13 2.25 0.61 2.97
N ILE A 14 1.11 0.61 2.29
CA ILE A 14 0.82 1.53 1.22
C ILE A 14 -0.47 2.28 1.49
N VAL A 15 -0.49 3.54 1.09
CA VAL A 15 -1.72 4.33 0.90
C VAL A 15 -1.81 4.64 -0.57
N PHE A 16 -2.97 4.39 -1.17
CA PHE A 16 -3.17 4.62 -2.60
C PHE A 16 -4.61 5.07 -2.88
N ASP A 17 -4.78 5.72 -4.01
CA ASP A 17 -6.11 6.05 -4.53
C ASP A 17 -6.50 5.03 -5.59
N VAL A 18 -7.76 4.60 -5.58
CA VAL A 18 -8.34 3.71 -6.58
C VAL A 18 -8.81 4.56 -7.77
N LEU A 19 -8.23 4.35 -8.94
CA LEU A 19 -8.54 5.13 -10.15
C LEU A 19 -9.57 4.44 -11.04
N SER A 20 -9.75 3.14 -10.90
CA SER A 20 -10.61 2.31 -11.74
C SER A 20 -11.43 1.33 -10.91
N GLY A 21 -12.70 1.11 -11.27
CA GLY A 21 -13.54 0.05 -10.69
C GLY A 21 -13.11 -1.37 -11.08
N LYS A 22 -12.05 -1.50 -11.88
CA LYS A 22 -11.37 -2.78 -12.15
C LYS A 22 -10.28 -3.10 -11.14
N ALA A 23 -10.00 -2.18 -10.21
CA ALA A 23 -9.03 -2.44 -9.16
C ALA A 23 -9.49 -3.65 -8.33
N PRO A 24 -8.55 -4.51 -7.90
CA PRO A 24 -8.89 -5.72 -7.15
C PRO A 24 -9.50 -5.43 -5.76
N VAL A 25 -9.45 -4.17 -5.31
CA VAL A 25 -9.85 -3.71 -3.98
C VAL A 25 -10.37 -2.27 -4.04
N GLY A 26 -11.42 -1.98 -3.24
CA GLY A 26 -12.01 -0.64 -3.09
C GLY A 26 -12.87 -0.18 -4.26
N ASP A 27 -13.57 0.94 -4.08
CA ASP A 27 -14.35 1.57 -5.13
C ASP A 27 -13.57 2.71 -5.80
N LYS A 28 -13.90 3.02 -7.06
CA LYS A 28 -13.25 4.11 -7.79
C LYS A 28 -13.41 5.43 -7.03
N GLY A 29 -12.28 6.09 -6.74
CA GLY A 29 -12.22 7.33 -5.97
C GLY A 29 -11.82 7.12 -4.51
N ASP A 30 -11.81 5.88 -4.01
CA ASP A 30 -11.44 5.61 -2.63
C ASP A 30 -9.94 5.79 -2.39
N LYS A 31 -9.63 6.28 -1.18
CA LYS A 31 -8.28 6.24 -0.61
C LYS A 31 -8.19 5.05 0.34
N MET A 32 -7.37 4.08 -0.03
CA MET A 32 -7.21 2.84 0.73
C MET A 32 -5.82 2.75 1.36
N ARG A 33 -5.74 2.02 2.47
CA ARG A 33 -4.48 1.64 3.11
C ARG A 33 -4.41 0.13 3.22
N LEU A 34 -3.33 -0.45 2.71
CA LEU A 34 -3.07 -1.89 2.81
C LEU A 34 -1.71 -2.19 3.43
N PHE A 35 -1.65 -3.36 4.06
CA PHE A 35 -0.44 -4.01 4.55
C PHE A 35 -0.15 -5.20 3.65
N LEU A 36 1.04 -5.23 3.05
CA LEU A 36 1.40 -6.16 2.00
C LEU A 36 2.72 -6.83 2.30
N THR A 37 2.80 -8.11 1.91
CA THR A 37 4.06 -8.83 1.73
C THR A 37 4.81 -8.29 0.49
N ASP A 38 6.06 -8.69 0.29
CA ASP A 38 6.82 -8.33 -0.92
C ASP A 38 6.04 -8.72 -2.20
N ALA A 39 5.44 -9.91 -2.23
CA ALA A 39 4.65 -10.40 -3.36
C ALA A 39 3.36 -9.61 -3.57
N GLY A 40 2.68 -9.21 -2.49
CA GLY A 40 1.52 -8.34 -2.56
C GLY A 40 1.86 -6.95 -3.10
N TYR A 41 3.01 -6.41 -2.68
CA TYR A 41 3.48 -5.12 -3.17
C TYR A 41 3.86 -5.17 -4.66
N GLN A 42 4.46 -6.25 -5.15
CA GLN A 42 4.72 -6.43 -6.58
C GLN A 42 3.42 -6.40 -7.40
N LYS A 43 2.38 -7.14 -6.98
CA LYS A 43 1.07 -7.10 -7.66
C LYS A 43 0.46 -5.70 -7.67
N PHE A 44 0.66 -4.93 -6.60
CA PHE A 44 0.22 -3.55 -6.54
C PHE A 44 0.96 -2.67 -7.57
N LEU A 45 2.26 -2.86 -7.76
CA LEU A 45 3.02 -2.16 -8.79
C LEU A 45 2.47 -2.47 -10.19
N ASP A 46 2.16 -3.74 -10.47
CA ASP A 46 1.56 -4.13 -11.76
C ASP A 46 0.20 -3.44 -11.97
N SER A 47 -0.64 -3.34 -10.94
CA SER A 47 -1.92 -2.61 -11.00
C SER A 47 -1.74 -1.11 -11.18
N GLN A 48 -0.66 -0.54 -10.62
CA GLN A 48 -0.30 0.86 -10.82
C GLN A 48 0.17 1.11 -12.25
N GLU A 49 0.95 0.21 -12.85
CA GLU A 49 1.36 0.29 -14.26
C GLU A 49 0.15 0.20 -15.22
N ARG A 50 -0.88 -0.58 -14.87
CA ARG A 50 -2.16 -0.61 -15.60
C ARG A 50 -3.02 0.64 -15.38
N GLY A 51 -2.62 1.57 -14.50
CA GLY A 51 -3.36 2.79 -14.18
C GLY A 51 -4.63 2.54 -13.36
N GLU A 52 -4.75 1.39 -12.69
CA GLU A 52 -5.92 1.04 -11.88
C GLU A 52 -5.89 1.71 -10.50
N VAL A 53 -4.68 1.93 -9.98
CA VAL A 53 -4.40 2.50 -8.66
C VAL A 53 -3.24 3.47 -8.73
N ARG A 54 -3.16 4.41 -7.78
CA ARG A 54 -2.03 5.35 -7.68
C ARG A 54 -1.51 5.40 -6.26
N LEU A 55 -0.24 5.03 -6.08
CA LEU A 55 0.45 5.14 -4.81
C LEU A 55 0.50 6.61 -4.35
N LYS A 56 0.20 6.81 -3.07
CA LYS A 56 0.31 8.08 -2.36
C LYS A 56 1.42 8.02 -1.34
N ASN A 57 1.32 7.09 -0.38
CA ASN A 57 2.36 6.89 0.62
C ASN A 57 2.84 5.45 0.61
N HIS A 58 4.12 5.29 0.93
CA HIS A 58 4.72 4.00 1.23
C HIS A 58 5.46 4.07 2.56
N ALA A 59 5.37 2.99 3.33
CA ALA A 59 6.19 2.76 4.50
C ALA A 59 6.69 1.32 4.52
N LYS A 60 7.91 1.13 4.99
CA LYS A 60 8.40 -0.20 5.36
C LYS A 60 7.85 -0.58 6.72
N VAL A 61 7.38 -1.81 6.84
CA VAL A 61 6.91 -2.40 8.09
C VAL A 61 8.05 -3.23 8.65
N ALA A 62 8.54 -2.87 9.83
CA ALA A 62 9.56 -3.64 10.53
C ALA A 62 8.93 -4.80 11.32
N PRO A 63 9.69 -5.85 11.63
CA PRO A 63 9.27 -6.90 12.56
C PRO A 63 8.75 -6.27 13.87
N GLY A 64 7.51 -6.59 14.25
CA GLY A 64 6.82 -5.95 15.38
C GLY A 64 5.88 -4.79 15.00
N GLY A 65 5.70 -4.51 13.70
CA GLY A 65 4.66 -3.61 13.18
C GLY A 65 5.03 -2.13 13.20
N HIS A 66 6.31 -1.79 13.41
CA HIS A 66 6.78 -0.40 13.34
C HIS A 66 6.84 0.09 11.88
N LEU A 67 6.41 1.33 11.64
CA LEU A 67 6.29 1.90 10.30
C LEU A 67 7.40 2.92 10.03
N HIS A 68 8.14 2.70 8.94
CA HIS A 68 9.17 3.58 8.43
C HIS A 68 8.73 4.15 7.10
N TYR A 69 8.08 5.31 7.13
CA TYR A 69 7.62 6.00 5.92
C TYR A 69 8.80 6.36 5.03
N ASP A 70 8.64 6.09 3.73
CA ASP A 70 9.60 6.57 2.74
C ASP A 70 9.58 8.10 2.73
N ARG A 71 10.75 8.72 2.75
CA ARG A 71 10.91 10.17 2.89
C ARG A 71 10.38 10.96 1.70
N ARG A 72 9.99 10.31 0.59
CA ARG A 72 9.56 10.99 -0.63
C ARG A 72 8.27 11.81 -0.51
N ASP A 73 7.45 11.58 0.52
CA ASP A 73 6.18 12.30 0.72
C ASP A 73 6.24 13.42 1.79
N ARG A 74 7.43 13.91 2.15
CA ARG A 74 7.58 15.20 2.84
C ARG A 74 7.71 16.34 1.82
N ALA A 75 6.69 16.53 0.99
CA ALA A 75 6.37 17.86 0.50
C ALA A 75 5.36 18.44 1.51
N LEU A 76 5.88 19.24 2.45
CA LEU A 76 5.10 20.08 3.35
C LEU A 76 4.19 21.03 2.55
#